data_AF-A0A822F5A1-F1
#
_entry.id   AF-A0A822F5A1-F1
#
_cell.length_a   1.000
_cell.length_b   1.000
_cell.length_c   1.000
_cell.angle_alpha   90.00
_cell.angle_beta   90.00
_cell.angle_gamma   90.00
#
_symmetry.space_group_name_H-M   'P 1'
#
loop_
_entity.id
_entity.type
_entity.pdbx_description
1 polymer ?
#
loop_
_entity_poly.entity_id
_entity_poly.type
_entity_poly.pdbx_seq_one_letter_code
_entity_poly.pdbx_strand_id
1 'polypeptide(L)'
;MTERLEKEFVRGLIHAATMADAWILTAGIDNGISKLVGEGISHYRLLQEYPNKVKCIGMTMWGTINEDTRLELKSVSSGFPTPLCKQQIPDNTQEYKETIERNHTHCILFDSGRLNEYLGDSQRHEFVIEACKDT
;
A
#
# COMPACT_ATOMS: atom_id res chain seq x y z
N MET A 1 7.86 15.13 10.80
CA MET A 1 6.72 15.11 11.76
C MET A 1 7.31 14.68 13.12
N THR A 2 6.71 15.01 14.26
CA THR A 2 7.22 14.46 15.54
C THR A 2 6.71 13.03 15.70
N GLU A 3 7.50 12.14 16.34
CA GLU A 3 7.07 10.75 16.58
C GLU A 3 5.73 10.67 17.33
N ARG A 4 5.49 11.61 18.25
CA ARG A 4 4.22 11.71 18.96
C ARG A 4 3.06 11.97 18.00
N LEU A 5 3.22 12.91 17.06
CA LEU A 5 2.18 13.24 16.10
C LEU A 5 1.90 12.07 15.14
N GLU A 6 2.95 11.37 14.69
CA GLU A 6 2.80 10.18 13.84
C GLU A 6 2.01 9.08 14.55
N LYS A 7 2.35 8.78 15.80
CA LYS A 7 1.64 7.78 16.62
C LYS A 7 0.17 8.15 16.82
N GLU A 8 -0.09 9.41 17.15
CA GLU A 8 -1.46 9.91 17.36
C GLU A 8 -2.28 9.91 16.07
N PHE A 9 -1.67 10.31 14.95
CA PHE A 9 -2.29 10.25 13.62
C PHE A 9 -2.71 8.83 13.26
N VAL A 10 -1.78 7.87 13.33
CA VAL A 10 -2.07 6.49 12.93
C VAL A 10 -3.08 5.83 13.87
N ARG A 11 -2.97 6.08 15.18
CA ARG A 11 -3.95 5.59 16.16
C ARG A 11 -5.36 6.10 15.83
N GLY A 12 -5.50 7.40 15.59
CA GLY A 12 -6.79 8.02 15.25
C GLY A 12 -7.36 7.46 13.95
N LEU A 13 -6.54 7.35 12.91
CA LEU A 13 -6.93 6.81 11.60
C LEU A 13 -7.43 5.36 11.70
N ILE A 14 -6.65 4.48 12.34
CA ILE A 14 -7.00 3.07 12.51
C ILE A 14 -8.27 2.91 13.34
N HIS A 15 -8.41 3.71 14.40
CA HIS A 15 -9.61 3.69 15.23
C HIS A 15 -10.86 4.09 14.44
N ALA A 16 -10.78 5.20 13.67
CA ALA A 16 -11.89 5.66 12.83
C ALA A 16 -12.30 4.61 11.79
N ALA A 17 -11.32 4.04 11.06
CA ALA A 17 -11.57 2.98 10.08
C ALA A 17 -12.22 1.74 10.72
N THR A 18 -11.76 1.36 11.91
CA THR A 18 -12.31 0.21 12.65
C THR A 18 -13.75 0.45 13.10
N MET A 19 -14.04 1.65 13.61
CA MET A 19 -15.37 2.00 14.14
C MET A 19 -16.41 2.14 13.03
N ALA A 20 -16.01 2.65 11.87
CA ALA A 20 -16.90 2.85 10.73
C ALA A 20 -16.98 1.65 9.77
N ASP A 21 -16.23 0.56 10.03
CA ASP A 21 -15.96 -0.52 9.04
C ASP A 21 -15.55 0.04 7.66
N ALA A 22 -14.75 1.09 7.68
CA ALA A 22 -14.33 1.83 6.49
C ALA A 22 -13.00 1.30 5.95
N TRP A 23 -12.76 1.55 4.66
CA TRP A 23 -11.51 1.19 4.00
C TRP A 23 -10.53 2.36 4.07
N ILE A 24 -9.25 2.05 4.28
CA ILE A 24 -8.16 3.00 4.16
C ILE A 24 -7.58 2.86 2.75
N LEU A 25 -7.59 3.94 1.98
CA LEU A 25 -6.98 3.98 0.64
C LEU A 25 -5.70 4.80 0.69
N THR A 26 -4.60 4.26 0.17
CA THR A 26 -3.29 4.96 0.12
C THR A 26 -2.65 4.83 -1.25
N ALA A 27 -1.53 5.53 -1.46
CA ALA A 27 -0.72 5.38 -2.68
C ALA A 27 -0.06 3.99 -2.81
N GLY A 28 -0.02 3.17 -1.76
CA GLY A 28 0.44 1.79 -1.85
C GLY A 28 1.94 1.58 -1.95
N ILE A 29 2.75 2.63 -1.93
CA ILE A 29 4.21 2.58 -1.99
C ILE A 29 4.85 2.65 -0.59
N ASP A 30 6.00 2.01 -0.39
CA ASP A 30 6.72 1.93 0.89
C ASP A 30 7.56 3.19 1.16
N ASN A 31 6.91 4.35 1.04
CA ASN A 31 7.46 5.65 1.39
C ASN A 31 6.37 6.56 1.97
N GLY A 32 6.80 7.68 2.56
CA GLY A 32 5.92 8.74 3.05
C GLY A 32 4.79 8.25 3.97
N ILE A 33 3.58 8.78 3.73
CA ILE A 33 2.39 8.47 4.53
C ILE A 33 1.93 7.03 4.36
N SER A 34 2.10 6.46 3.17
CA SER A 34 1.70 5.08 2.88
C SER A 34 2.48 4.10 3.76
N LYS A 35 3.80 4.29 3.90
CA LYS A 35 4.64 3.55 4.86
C LYS A 35 4.20 3.75 6.31
N LEU A 36 3.98 4.99 6.74
CA LEU A 36 3.54 5.29 8.11
C LEU A 36 2.23 4.57 8.47
N VAL A 37 1.27 4.57 7.55
CA VAL A 37 -0.02 3.88 7.71
C VAL A 37 0.18 2.38 7.78
N GLY A 38 0.96 1.80 6.88
CA GLY A 38 1.23 0.36 6.86
C GLY A 38 1.96 -0.13 8.11
N GLU A 39 2.98 0.59 8.59
CA GLU A 39 3.68 0.27 9.85
C GLU A 39 2.72 0.26 11.05
N GLY A 40 1.83 1.25 11.15
CA GLY A 40 0.86 1.27 12.24
C GLY A 40 -0.24 0.22 12.12
N ILE A 41 -0.65 -0.17 10.91
CA ILE A 41 -1.54 -1.33 10.71
C ILE A 41 -0.86 -2.61 11.18
N SER A 42 0.41 -2.80 10.83
CA SER A 42 1.21 -3.95 11.29
C SER A 42 1.25 -4.02 12.81
N HIS A 43 1.52 -2.88 13.46
CA HIS A 43 1.50 -2.78 14.94
C HIS A 43 0.12 -3.07 15.51
N TYR A 44 -0.95 -2.53 14.92
CA TYR A 44 -2.32 -2.77 15.36
C TYR A 44 -2.73 -4.25 15.24
N ARG A 45 -2.33 -4.93 14.15
CA ARG A 45 -2.59 -6.36 13.96
C ARG A 45 -1.98 -7.23 15.05
N LEU A 46 -0.77 -6.90 15.50
CA LEU A 46 -0.10 -7.63 16.58
C LEU A 46 -0.83 -7.49 17.93
N LEU A 47 -1.58 -6.41 18.11
CA LEU A 47 -2.29 -6.10 19.37
C LEU A 47 -3.74 -6.58 19.39
N GLN A 48 -4.31 -6.98 18.25
CA GLN A 48 -5.74 -7.28 18.11
C GLN A 48 -6.01 -8.77 17.97
N GLU A 49 -7.13 -9.22 18.56
CA GLU A 49 -7.61 -10.59 18.45
C GLU A 49 -8.07 -10.93 17.02
N TYR A 50 -8.51 -9.92 16.26
CA TYR A 50 -8.96 -10.04 14.86
C TYR A 50 -8.12 -9.17 13.91
N PRO A 51 -6.97 -9.67 13.41
CA PRO A 51 -6.00 -8.88 12.65
C PRO A 51 -6.51 -8.38 11.28
N ASN A 52 -7.61 -8.94 10.76
CA ASN A 52 -8.15 -8.58 9.44
C ASN A 52 -9.31 -7.57 9.49
N LYS A 53 -9.54 -6.94 10.65
CA LYS A 53 -10.66 -5.99 10.81
C LYS A 53 -10.48 -4.69 10.02
N VAL A 54 -9.23 -4.26 9.80
CA VAL A 54 -8.93 -3.01 9.06
C VAL A 54 -8.53 -3.35 7.64
N LYS A 55 -9.34 -2.93 6.67
CA LYS A 55 -9.08 -3.06 5.25
C LYS A 55 -8.27 -1.84 4.80
N CYS A 56 -7.04 -2.08 4.38
CA CYS A 56 -6.16 -1.05 3.83
C CYS A 56 -5.67 -1.46 2.44
N ILE A 57 -5.95 -0.61 1.45
CA ILE A 57 -5.72 -0.86 0.03
C ILE A 57 -4.68 0.15 -0.47
N GLY A 58 -3.53 -0.36 -0.89
CA GLY A 58 -2.52 0.43 -1.59
C GLY A 58 -2.77 0.48 -3.09
N MET A 59 -2.76 1.67 -3.68
CA MET A 59 -3.09 1.85 -5.11
C MET A 59 -1.96 2.55 -5.86
N THR A 60 -1.21 1.80 -6.66
CA THR A 60 -0.04 2.31 -7.39
C THR A 60 -0.03 1.86 -8.85
N MET A 61 0.86 2.44 -9.66
CA MET A 61 1.07 2.07 -11.05
C MET A 61 2.00 0.85 -11.13
N TRP A 62 1.63 -0.14 -11.93
CA TRP A 62 2.50 -1.28 -12.27
C TRP A 62 3.85 -0.81 -12.83
N GLY A 63 3.82 0.18 -13.72
CA GLY A 63 5.01 0.70 -14.39
C GLY A 63 6.04 1.40 -13.49
N THR A 64 5.67 1.80 -12.28
CA THR A 64 6.55 2.55 -11.35
C THR A 64 7.19 1.66 -10.28
N ILE A 65 6.69 0.43 -10.13
CA ILE A 65 7.22 -0.56 -9.19
C ILE A 65 8.54 -1.14 -9.71
N ASN A 66 9.51 -1.33 -8.81
CA ASN A 66 10.80 -1.94 -9.15
C ASN A 66 10.64 -3.35 -9.77
N GLU A 67 11.63 -3.71 -10.58
CA GLU A 67 11.60 -4.95 -11.36
C GLU A 67 11.52 -6.20 -10.48
N ASP A 68 12.25 -6.24 -9.37
CA ASP A 68 12.24 -7.38 -8.45
C ASP A 68 10.86 -7.63 -7.86
N THR A 69 10.20 -6.57 -7.39
CA THR A 69 8.83 -6.64 -6.86
C THR A 69 7.85 -7.09 -7.96
N ARG A 70 8.04 -6.63 -9.21
CA ARG A 70 7.23 -7.09 -10.35
C ARG A 70 7.48 -8.55 -10.69
N LEU A 71 8.72 -9.04 -10.60
CA LEU A 71 9.08 -10.44 -10.80
C LEU A 71 8.48 -11.33 -9.70
N GLU A 72 8.54 -10.90 -8.45
CA GLU A 72 7.89 -11.56 -7.33
C GLU A 72 6.37 -11.64 -7.55
N LEU A 73 5.71 -10.54 -7.91
CA LEU A 73 4.26 -10.54 -8.16
C LEU A 73 3.84 -11.42 -9.35
N LYS A 74 4.68 -11.49 -10.39
CA LYS A 74 4.47 -12.40 -11.53
C LYS A 74 4.59 -13.88 -11.12
N SER A 75 5.45 -14.21 -10.16
CA SER A 75 5.64 -15.60 -9.71
C SER A 75 4.48 -16.13 -8.86
N VAL A 76 3.70 -15.24 -8.23
CA VAL A 76 2.48 -15.56 -7.47
C VAL A 76 1.38 -16.19 -8.36
N SER A 77 1.44 -16.04 -9.69
CA SER A 77 0.47 -16.67 -10.60
C SER A 77 0.51 -18.21 -10.60
N SER A 78 1.44 -18.83 -9.86
CA SER A 78 1.59 -20.29 -9.73
C SER A 78 0.64 -20.93 -8.70
N GLY A 79 -0.31 -20.19 -8.14
CA GLY A 79 -1.37 -20.74 -7.27
C GLY A 79 -0.99 -20.89 -5.80
N PHE A 80 0.20 -20.43 -5.40
CA PHE A 80 0.63 -20.41 -4.00
C PHE A 80 0.94 -18.97 -3.55
N PRO A 81 0.43 -18.54 -2.38
CA PRO A 81 0.76 -17.23 -1.83
C PRO A 81 2.26 -17.20 -1.51
N THR A 82 3.02 -16.47 -2.31
CA THR A 82 4.44 -16.24 -2.04
C THR A 82 4.54 -14.92 -1.28
N PRO A 83 5.08 -14.92 -0.04
CA PRO A 83 5.29 -13.67 0.69
C PRO A 83 6.29 -12.79 -0.08
N LEU A 84 5.94 -11.52 -0.29
CA LEU A 84 6.86 -10.55 -0.88
C LEU A 84 8.08 -10.40 0.04
N CYS A 85 9.26 -10.78 -0.44
CA CYS A 85 10.47 -10.68 0.35
C CYS A 85 10.89 -9.21 0.47
N LYS A 86 11.32 -8.77 1.66
CA LYS A 86 11.99 -7.47 1.80
C LYS A 86 13.38 -7.59 1.18
N GLN A 87 13.52 -7.21 -0.08
CA GLN A 87 14.83 -7.08 -0.69
C GLN A 87 15.47 -5.77 -0.24
N GLN A 88 16.73 -5.85 0.21
CA GLN A 88 17.55 -4.67 0.42
C GLN A 88 17.94 -4.14 -0.96
N ILE A 89 17.32 -3.05 -1.39
CA ILE A 89 17.76 -2.35 -2.60
C ILE A 89 19.13 -1.75 -2.28
N PRO A 90 20.20 -2.09 -3.01
CA PRO A 90 21.50 -1.45 -2.83
C PRO A 90 21.37 0.05 -3.11
N ASP A 91 21.88 0.90 -2.22
CA ASP A 91 21.85 2.38 -2.29
C ASP A 91 22.40 2.97 -3.61
N ASN A 92 23.02 2.15 -4.47
CA ASN A 92 23.79 2.58 -5.63
C ASN A 92 23.08 2.36 -6.99
N THR A 93 21.77 2.10 -7.01
CA THR A 93 21.00 2.03 -8.27
C THR A 93 20.19 3.32 -8.45
N GLN A 94 20.62 4.18 -9.36
CA GLN A 94 20.04 5.50 -9.66
C GLN A 94 18.62 5.48 -10.27
N GLU A 95 18.00 4.31 -10.46
CA GLU A 95 16.59 4.27 -10.87
C GLU A 95 15.70 4.32 -9.63
N TYR A 96 15.12 5.50 -9.36
CA TYR A 96 14.09 5.70 -8.35
C TYR A 96 12.85 4.84 -8.70
N LYS A 97 12.87 3.57 -8.31
CA LYS A 97 11.78 2.62 -8.53
C LYS A 97 11.14 2.27 -7.19
N GLU A 98 9.84 2.45 -7.11
CA GLU A 98 9.08 2.36 -5.87
C GLU A 98 8.94 0.89 -5.44
N THR A 99 8.94 0.63 -4.14
CA THR A 99 8.53 -0.64 -3.54
C THR A 99 7.08 -0.54 -3.09
N ILE A 100 6.33 -1.64 -3.14
CA ILE A 100 4.97 -1.70 -2.60
C ILE A 100 5.03 -1.79 -1.07
N GLU A 101 4.11 -1.12 -0.37
CA GLU A 101 3.92 -1.33 1.06
C GLU A 101 3.25 -2.70 1.31
N ARG A 102 4.02 -3.62 1.90
CA ARG A 102 3.68 -4.99 2.25
C ARG A 102 2.75 -5.10 3.45
N ASN A 103 2.63 -4.08 4.31
CA ASN A 103 1.73 -4.16 5.48
C ASN A 103 0.26 -3.88 5.14
N HIS A 104 -0.06 -3.37 3.95
CA HIS A 104 -1.44 -3.24 3.49
C HIS A 104 -2.13 -4.60 3.38
N THR A 105 -3.46 -4.62 3.49
CA THR A 105 -4.24 -5.87 3.29
C THR A 105 -4.34 -6.27 1.83
N HIS A 106 -4.40 -5.28 0.94
CA HIS A 106 -4.63 -5.46 -0.49
C HIS A 106 -3.80 -4.44 -1.27
N CYS A 107 -3.54 -4.73 -2.53
CA CYS A 107 -3.00 -3.77 -3.48
C CYS A 107 -3.80 -3.80 -4.79
N ILE A 108 -3.93 -2.64 -5.42
CA ILE A 108 -4.46 -2.47 -6.78
C ILE A 108 -3.34 -1.86 -7.61
N LEU A 109 -3.01 -2.53 -8.72
CA LEU A 109 -1.93 -2.13 -9.62
C LEU A 109 -2.53 -1.66 -10.94
N PHE A 110 -2.45 -0.36 -11.21
CA PHE A 110 -2.90 0.23 -12.46
C PHE A 110 -1.84 0.02 -13.54
N ASP A 111 -2.22 -0.51 -14.70
CA ASP A 111 -1.29 -0.72 -15.81
C ASP A 111 -1.63 0.19 -17.00
N SER A 112 -0.68 1.04 -17.39
CA SER A 112 -0.77 1.87 -18.61
C SER A 112 -0.01 1.26 -19.80
N GLY A 113 0.65 0.11 -19.60
CA GLY A 113 1.54 -0.52 -20.58
C GLY A 113 2.89 0.18 -20.72
N ARG A 114 3.19 1.20 -19.89
CA ARG A 114 4.44 1.98 -19.95
C ARG A 114 5.21 1.87 -18.63
N LEU A 115 6.53 1.78 -18.74
CA LEU A 115 7.43 1.85 -17.57
C LEU A 115 7.70 3.30 -17.20
N ASN A 116 7.86 3.56 -15.91
CA ASN A 116 8.21 4.86 -15.33
C ASN A 116 7.19 5.99 -15.62
N GLU A 117 5.96 5.64 -15.99
CA GLU A 117 4.87 6.60 -16.15
C GLU A 117 4.03 6.67 -14.86
N TYR A 118 4.06 7.82 -14.20
CA TYR A 118 3.26 8.04 -12.99
C TYR A 118 1.93 8.74 -13.34
N LEU A 119 0.84 7.98 -13.35
CA LEU A 119 -0.54 8.49 -13.45
C LEU A 119 -1.35 8.13 -12.20
N GLY A 120 -0.68 7.72 -11.12
CA GLY A 120 -1.31 7.14 -9.94
C GLY A 120 -2.34 8.05 -9.29
N ASP A 121 -2.06 9.35 -9.18
CA ASP A 121 -2.99 10.32 -8.57
C ASP A 121 -4.32 10.41 -9.35
N SER A 122 -4.24 10.49 -10.68
CA SER A 122 -5.42 10.59 -11.54
C SER A 122 -6.24 9.30 -11.51
N GLN A 123 -5.58 8.15 -11.60
CA GLN A 123 -6.22 6.83 -11.55
C GLN A 123 -6.90 6.57 -10.19
N ARG A 124 -6.24 6.95 -9.08
CA ARG A 124 -6.84 6.86 -7.74
C ARG A 124 -8.05 7.77 -7.60
N HIS A 125 -7.98 9.00 -8.11
CA HIS A 125 -9.09 9.95 -8.04
C HIS A 125 -10.32 9.42 -8.78
N GLU A 126 -10.13 8.93 -10.00
CA GLU A 126 -11.20 8.33 -10.81
C GLU A 126 -11.82 7.10 -10.12
N PHE A 127 -10.97 6.21 -9.58
CA PHE A 127 -11.43 5.04 -8.83
C PHE A 127 -12.28 5.44 -7.61
N VAL A 128 -11.85 6.43 -6.83
CA VAL A 128 -12.58 6.89 -5.64
C VAL A 128 -13.93 7.50 -6.04
N ILE A 129 -13.97 8.30 -7.11
CA ILE A 129 -15.23 8.82 -7.63
C ILE A 129 -16.18 7.67 -7.95
N GLU A 130 -15.72 6.68 -8.71
CA GLU A 130 -16.54 5.53 -9.11
C GLU A 130 -17.04 4.74 -7.90
N ALA A 131 -16.15 4.45 -6.94
CA ALA A 131 -16.48 3.71 -5.73
C ALA A 131 -17.53 4.41 -4.85
N CYS A 132 -17.66 5.73 -4.97
CA CYS A 132 -18.62 6.54 -4.22
C CYS A 132 -19.94 6.82 -4.97
N LYS A 133 -20.10 6.37 -6.22
CA LYS A 133 -21.33 6.67 -7.00
C LYS A 133 -22.58 5.95 -6.48
N ASP A 134 -22.40 4.78 -5.87
CA ASP A 134 -23.49 3.90 -5.44
C ASP A 134 -23.69 3.83 -3.91
N THR A 135 -23.03 4.74 -3.16
CA THR A 135 -23.19 4.92 -1.71
C THR A 135 -24.03 6.14 -1.37
#